data_AF-A0A2W1BXV5-F1
#
_entry.id   AF-A0A2W1BXV5-F1
#
_cell.length_a   1.000
_cell.length_b   1.000
_cell.length_c   1.000
_cell.angle_alpha   90.00
_cell.angle_beta   90.00
_cell.angle_gamma   90.00
#
_symmetry.space_group_name_H-M   'P 1'
#
loop_
_entity.id
_entity.type
_entity.pdbx_description
1 polymer ?
#
loop_
_entity_poly.entity_id
_entity_poly.type
_entity_poly.pdbx_seq_one_letter_code
_entity_poly.pdbx_strand_id
1 'polypeptide(L)'
;MFLVITPVSKYLQTKTLDYAIAWDLVQTLLKQINEKRNDKHFEFLYTKTKEYATAVNSKLEDSNIDLELQLDFMERRISKKKRMPGEQSSDDAPEISAAQHFKHVFFNMLDCARISIEERFCPNREILEDLSWLNPRKFNDIMTTKDFPAGVLSCISKLCNVERSILLIELKQFADQYKSFIKVVKTQDEQIPDEESNKAEEILKDRELDSEPESEEDNFRGFCNDSKKCFKCLSCAFSVIFELSGSGLFTNLYVVYKFILTIPCTQVI
;
A
#
# COMPACT_ATOMS: atom_id res chain seq x y z
N MET A 1 -12.07 -0.55 10.06
CA MET A 1 -11.50 0.03 8.81
C MET A 1 -10.05 0.44 8.99
N PHE A 2 -9.71 1.26 10.01
CA PHE A 2 -8.33 1.67 10.28
C PHE A 2 -7.33 0.50 10.37
N LEU A 3 -7.64 -0.56 11.12
CA LEU A 3 -6.77 -1.74 11.22
C LEU A 3 -6.42 -2.40 9.86
N VAL A 4 -7.30 -2.27 8.87
CA VAL A 4 -7.13 -2.86 7.53
C VAL A 4 -6.25 -1.94 6.66
N ILE A 5 -6.44 -0.62 6.76
CA ILE A 5 -5.73 0.37 5.94
C ILE A 5 -4.34 0.71 6.52
N THR A 6 -4.19 0.70 7.84
CA THR A 6 -2.97 1.09 8.55
C THR A 6 -1.72 0.33 8.10
N PRO A 7 -1.73 -1.00 7.90
CA PRO A 7 -0.56 -1.73 7.40
C PRO A 7 -0.09 -1.23 6.04
N VAL A 8 -1.01 -1.02 5.09
CA VAL A 8 -0.69 -0.51 3.75
C VAL A 8 -0.17 0.92 3.84
N SER A 9 -0.83 1.78 4.63
CA SER A 9 -0.38 3.16 4.84
C SER A 9 1.01 3.21 5.46
N LYS A 10 1.29 2.41 6.48
CA LYS A 10 2.62 2.31 7.11
C LYS A 10 3.64 1.84 6.08
N TYR A 11 3.33 0.81 5.29
CA TYR A 11 4.22 0.27 4.27
C TYR A 11 4.56 1.28 3.16
N LEU A 12 3.57 2.01 2.65
CA LEU A 12 3.77 3.05 1.63
C LEU A 12 4.62 4.22 2.13
N GLN A 13 4.64 4.45 3.44
CA GLN A 13 5.48 5.48 4.08
C GLN A 13 6.88 4.97 4.43
N THR A 14 7.18 3.70 4.14
CA THR A 14 8.51 3.15 4.38
C THR A 14 9.50 3.67 3.35
N LYS A 15 10.75 3.71 3.77
CA LYS A 15 11.83 4.32 3.00
C LYS A 15 12.41 3.41 1.92
N THR A 16 12.26 2.10 2.11
CA THR A 16 12.61 1.12 1.10
C THR A 16 11.33 0.56 0.50
N LEU A 17 10.70 1.38 -0.35
CA LEU A 17 9.49 0.98 -1.04
C LEU A 17 9.83 -0.06 -2.12
N ASP A 18 9.31 -1.27 -1.96
CA ASP A 18 9.25 -2.25 -3.04
C ASP A 18 7.87 -2.15 -3.69
N TYR A 19 7.82 -1.68 -4.93
CA TYR A 19 6.57 -1.45 -5.64
C TYR A 19 5.77 -2.73 -5.89
N ALA A 20 6.43 -3.90 -6.00
CA ALA A 20 5.73 -5.17 -6.16
C ALA A 20 5.04 -5.58 -4.86
N ILE A 21 5.73 -5.45 -3.73
CA ILE A 21 5.16 -5.74 -2.41
C ILE A 21 4.08 -4.71 -2.06
N ALA A 22 4.29 -3.43 -2.37
CA ALA A 22 3.30 -2.38 -2.20
C ALA A 22 2.00 -2.71 -2.95
N TRP A 23 2.13 -3.17 -4.19
CA TRP A 23 0.99 -3.57 -5.00
C TRP A 23 0.26 -4.80 -4.44
N ASP A 24 0.99 -5.82 -3.97
CA ASP A 24 0.40 -7.00 -3.32
C ASP A 24 -0.39 -6.64 -2.05
N LEU A 25 0.14 -5.70 -1.26
CA LEU A 25 -0.54 -5.15 -0.08
C LEU A 25 -1.81 -4.39 -0.45
N VAL A 26 -1.80 -3.60 -1.53
CA VAL A 26 -2.99 -2.93 -2.06
C VAL A 26 -4.04 -3.94 -2.51
N GLN A 27 -3.65 -5.00 -3.22
CA GLN A 27 -4.57 -6.06 -3.63
C GLN A 27 -5.18 -6.80 -2.43
N THR A 28 -4.35 -7.11 -1.42
CA THR A 28 -4.80 -7.74 -0.18
C THR A 28 -5.81 -6.85 0.55
N LEU A 29 -5.55 -5.54 0.63
CA LEU A 29 -6.47 -4.56 1.20
C LEU A 29 -7.81 -4.53 0.46
N LEU A 30 -7.80 -4.49 -0.87
CA LEU A 30 -9.03 -4.52 -1.68
C LEU A 30 -9.83 -5.80 -1.44
N LYS A 31 -9.16 -6.95 -1.35
CA LYS A 31 -9.79 -8.23 -1.01
C LYS A 31 -10.44 -8.19 0.37
N GLN A 32 -9.74 -7.70 1.38
CA GLN A 32 -10.26 -7.58 2.74
C GLN A 32 -11.46 -6.61 2.84
N ILE A 33 -11.46 -5.51 2.08
CA ILE A 33 -12.60 -4.59 2.01
C ILE A 33 -13.82 -5.30 1.40
N ASN A 34 -13.63 -6.03 0.31
CA ASN A 34 -14.70 -6.80 -0.34
C ASN A 34 -15.26 -7.90 0.56
N GLU A 35 -14.40 -8.63 1.27
CA GLU A 35 -14.82 -9.65 2.24
C GLU A 35 -15.63 -9.08 3.40
N LYS A 36 -15.37 -7.83 3.79
CA LYS A 36 -16.11 -7.13 4.86
C LYS A 36 -17.41 -6.48 4.37
N ARG A 37 -17.58 -6.30 3.06
CA ARG A 37 -18.78 -5.75 2.42
C ARG A 37 -19.88 -6.81 2.29
N ASN A 38 -20.32 -7.35 3.42
CA ASN A 38 -21.44 -8.28 3.45
C ASN A 38 -22.29 -8.11 4.71
N ASP A 39 -23.51 -8.62 4.62
CA ASP A 39 -24.50 -8.52 5.69
C ASP A 39 -24.04 -9.22 6.97
N LYS A 40 -23.38 -10.39 6.85
CA LYS A 40 -22.90 -11.16 8.00
C LYS A 40 -21.89 -10.37 8.83
N HIS A 41 -20.99 -9.64 8.17
CA HIS A 41 -19.99 -8.82 8.84
C HIS A 41 -20.62 -7.61 9.52
N PHE A 42 -21.64 -7.02 8.89
CA PHE A 42 -22.42 -5.96 9.52
C PHE A 42 -23.12 -6.46 10.79
N GLU A 43 -23.84 -7.59 10.71
CA GLU A 43 -24.53 -8.18 11.87
C GLU A 43 -23.56 -8.57 12.98
N PHE A 44 -22.37 -9.10 12.62
CA PHE A 44 -21.30 -9.38 13.57
C PHE A 44 -20.85 -8.11 14.31
N LEU A 45 -20.57 -7.03 13.59
CA LEU A 45 -20.17 -5.76 14.20
C LEU A 45 -21.28 -5.19 15.08
N TYR A 46 -22.51 -5.22 14.58
CA TYR A 46 -23.69 -4.76 15.29
C TYR A 46 -23.87 -5.49 16.63
N THR A 47 -23.78 -6.83 16.60
CA THR A 47 -23.87 -7.66 17.81
C THR A 47 -22.73 -7.37 18.78
N LYS A 48 -21.49 -7.26 18.30
CA LYS A 48 -20.32 -6.94 19.13
C LYS A 48 -20.42 -5.56 19.79
N THR A 49 -20.93 -4.57 19.08
CA THR A 49 -21.16 -3.24 19.65
C THR A 49 -22.25 -3.27 20.73
N LYS A 50 -23.31 -4.06 20.52
CA LYS A 50 -24.37 -4.25 21.53
C LYS A 50 -23.85 -4.94 22.79
N GLU A 51 -23.05 -6.00 22.64
CA GLU A 51 -22.37 -6.70 23.74
C GLU A 51 -21.43 -5.77 24.52
N TYR A 52 -20.70 -4.90 23.83
CA TYR A 52 -19.84 -3.90 24.46
C TYR A 52 -20.66 -2.88 25.26
N ALA A 53 -21.75 -2.36 24.68
CA ALA A 53 -22.61 -1.40 25.35
C ALA A 53 -23.24 -1.98 26.63
N THR A 54 -23.73 -3.23 26.59
CA THR A 54 -24.21 -3.91 27.80
C THR A 54 -23.11 -4.12 28.83
N ALA A 55 -21.92 -4.56 28.41
CA ALA A 55 -20.80 -4.76 29.35
C ALA A 55 -20.35 -3.45 30.03
N VAL A 56 -20.42 -2.32 29.31
CA VAL A 56 -20.12 -1.01 29.88
C VAL A 56 -21.23 -0.55 30.82
N ASN A 57 -22.51 -0.71 30.46
CA ASN A 57 -23.62 -0.36 31.35
C ASN A 57 -23.56 -1.13 32.66
N SER A 58 -23.30 -2.44 32.63
CA SER A 58 -23.12 -3.22 33.86
C SER A 58 -21.98 -2.69 34.74
N LYS A 59 -20.86 -2.26 34.16
CA LYS A 59 -19.75 -1.64 34.91
C LYS A 59 -20.10 -0.27 35.49
N LEU A 60 -20.92 0.52 34.78
CA LEU A 60 -21.38 1.83 35.24
C LEU A 60 -22.36 1.68 36.42
N GLU A 61 -23.26 0.70 36.34
CA GLU A 61 -24.16 0.31 37.43
C GLU A 61 -23.38 -0.13 38.67
N ASP A 62 -22.40 -1.03 38.51
CA ASP A 62 -21.52 -1.48 39.62
C ASP A 62 -20.75 -0.32 40.28
N SER A 63 -20.45 0.72 39.50
CA SER A 63 -19.71 1.91 39.95
C SER A 63 -20.62 3.04 40.49
N ASN A 64 -21.95 2.84 40.55
CA ASN A 64 -22.96 3.86 40.90
C ASN A 64 -22.83 5.15 40.08
N ILE A 65 -22.49 5.04 38.79
CA ILE A 65 -22.44 6.18 37.86
C ILE A 65 -23.78 6.25 37.12
N ASP A 66 -24.47 7.39 37.24
CA ASP A 66 -25.75 7.66 36.56
C ASP A 66 -25.54 8.05 35.09
N LEU A 67 -25.05 7.09 34.30
CA LEU A 67 -24.85 7.17 32.86
C LEU A 67 -25.23 5.81 32.25
N GLU A 68 -26.05 5.82 31.19
CA GLU A 68 -26.44 4.62 30.45
C GLU A 68 -26.15 4.80 28.97
N LEU A 69 -25.39 3.88 28.38
CA LEU A 69 -25.21 3.80 26.94
C LEU A 69 -26.44 3.19 26.29
N GLN A 70 -26.89 3.80 25.20
CA GLN A 70 -27.99 3.27 24.42
C GLN A 70 -27.56 1.96 23.73
N LEU A 71 -28.36 0.90 23.92
CA LEU A 71 -28.05 -0.45 23.40
C LEU A 71 -28.40 -0.65 21.92
N ASP A 72 -29.20 0.23 21.34
CA ASP A 72 -29.71 0.12 19.98
C ASP A 72 -29.85 1.50 19.33
N PHE A 73 -30.06 1.54 18.02
CA PHE A 73 -30.26 2.79 17.30
C PHE A 73 -31.53 3.48 17.76
N MET A 74 -31.46 4.81 17.96
CA MET A 74 -32.62 5.61 18.32
C MET A 74 -33.66 5.62 17.20
N GLU A 75 -34.90 5.24 17.54
CA GLU A 75 -36.02 5.36 16.63
C GLU A 75 -36.34 6.85 16.39
N ARG A 76 -36.11 7.31 15.16
CA ARG A 76 -36.50 8.68 14.77
C ARG A 76 -37.97 8.71 14.41
N ARG A 77 -38.70 9.67 14.99
CA ARG A 77 -40.08 9.93 14.61
C ARG A 77 -40.17 10.35 13.15
N ILE A 78 -40.95 9.64 12.35
CA ILE A 78 -41.21 9.96 10.95
C ILE A 78 -42.37 10.95 10.89
N SER A 79 -42.14 12.13 10.31
CA SER A 79 -43.21 13.12 10.09
C SER A 79 -44.01 12.74 8.85
N LYS A 80 -45.26 12.31 9.04
CA LYS A 80 -46.16 11.96 7.94
C LYS A 80 -46.80 13.23 7.38
N LYS A 81 -46.81 13.36 6.05
CA LYS A 81 -47.53 14.47 5.40
C LYS A 81 -49.04 14.20 5.48
N LYS A 82 -49.83 15.26 5.69
CA LYS A 82 -51.29 15.15 5.69
C LYS A 82 -51.77 14.84 4.27
N ARG A 83 -52.61 13.80 4.14
CA ARG A 83 -53.25 13.44 2.87
C ARG A 83 -54.52 14.28 2.67
N MET A 84 -54.75 14.73 1.44
CA MET A 84 -56.01 15.39 1.07
C MET A 84 -57.09 14.36 0.70
N PRO A 85 -58.39 14.67 0.91
CA PRO A 85 -59.46 13.79 0.46
C PRO A 85 -59.39 13.56 -1.06
N GLY A 86 -59.32 12.30 -1.49
CA GLY A 86 -59.21 11.90 -2.90
C GLY A 86 -57.79 11.57 -3.38
N GLU A 87 -56.77 11.78 -2.55
CA GLU A 87 -55.38 11.46 -2.86
C GLU A 87 -55.09 9.97 -2.61
N GLN A 88 -54.77 9.20 -3.67
CA GLN A 88 -54.52 7.75 -3.56
C GLN A 88 -53.07 7.36 -3.29
N SER A 89 -52.11 8.23 -3.62
CA SER A 89 -50.68 7.98 -3.41
C SER A 89 -50.16 8.82 -2.24
N SER A 90 -49.32 8.22 -1.41
CA SER A 90 -48.47 8.97 -0.49
C SER A 90 -47.07 9.08 -1.05
N ASP A 91 -46.60 10.31 -1.27
CA ASP A 91 -45.18 10.64 -1.48
C ASP A 91 -44.38 10.55 -0.16
N ASP A 92 -44.68 9.55 0.67
CA ASP A 92 -43.95 9.28 1.90
C ASP A 92 -42.64 8.59 1.50
N ALA A 93 -41.52 9.10 2.02
CA ALA A 93 -40.23 8.42 1.87
C ALA A 93 -40.33 7.01 2.49
N PRO A 94 -39.64 6.00 1.91
CA PRO A 94 -39.66 4.65 2.48
C PRO A 94 -39.24 4.68 3.95
N GLU A 95 -40.03 4.02 4.81
CA GLU A 95 -39.72 3.85 6.23
C GLU A 95 -38.51 2.88 6.36
N ILE A 96 -37.29 3.42 6.26
CA ILE A 96 -36.05 2.66 6.46
C ILE A 96 -35.72 2.67 7.96
N SER A 97 -35.42 1.50 8.54
CA SER A 97 -35.02 1.44 9.96
C SER A 97 -33.67 2.14 10.18
N ALA A 98 -33.45 2.66 11.39
CA ALA A 98 -32.18 3.33 11.70
C ALA A 98 -30.97 2.40 11.51
N ALA A 99 -31.13 1.10 11.81
CA ALA A 99 -30.12 0.08 11.55
C ALA A 99 -29.87 -0.14 10.06
N GLN A 100 -30.91 -0.19 9.23
CA GLN A 100 -30.78 -0.32 7.77
C GLN A 100 -30.13 0.92 7.14
N HIS A 101 -30.49 2.12 7.63
CA HIS A 101 -29.83 3.35 7.20
C HIS A 101 -28.34 3.33 7.56
N PHE A 102 -28.00 2.95 8.79
CA PHE A 102 -26.60 2.85 9.22
C PHE A 102 -25.83 1.79 8.42
N LYS A 103 -26.45 0.64 8.14
CA LYS A 103 -25.89 -0.38 7.24
C LYS A 103 -25.59 0.18 5.84
N HIS A 104 -26.51 0.95 5.28
CA HIS A 104 -26.30 1.59 3.99
C HIS A 104 -25.12 2.57 4.03
N VAL A 105 -25.04 3.42 5.06
CA VAL A 105 -23.92 4.35 5.26
C VAL A 105 -22.60 3.59 5.41
N PHE A 106 -22.59 2.50 6.18
CA PHE A 106 -21.41 1.65 6.39
C PHE A 106 -20.92 1.04 5.07
N PHE A 107 -21.82 0.48 4.25
CA PHE A 107 -21.46 -0.05 2.94
C PHE A 107 -21.00 1.05 1.97
N ASN A 108 -21.66 2.21 1.97
CA ASN A 108 -21.22 3.34 1.17
C ASN A 108 -19.80 3.79 1.55
N MET A 109 -19.47 3.81 2.85
CA MET A 109 -18.11 4.13 3.31
C MET A 109 -17.07 3.12 2.80
N LEU A 110 -17.39 1.82 2.83
CA LEU A 110 -16.52 0.77 2.29
C LEU A 110 -16.36 0.91 0.76
N ASP A 111 -17.45 1.18 0.05
CA ASP A 111 -17.45 1.35 -1.39
C ASP A 111 -16.65 2.58 -1.82
N CYS A 112 -16.81 3.72 -1.13
CA CYS A 112 -15.99 4.91 -1.35
C CYS A 112 -14.50 4.65 -1.10
N ALA A 113 -14.15 3.95 -0.01
CA ALA A 113 -12.76 3.60 0.27
C ALA A 113 -12.18 2.67 -0.81
N ARG A 114 -12.96 1.68 -1.26
CA ARG A 114 -12.58 0.77 -2.35
C ARG A 114 -12.32 1.54 -3.65
N ILE A 115 -13.27 2.35 -4.09
CA ILE A 115 -13.17 3.13 -5.32
C ILE A 115 -11.95 4.05 -5.26
N SER A 116 -11.75 4.76 -4.15
CA SER A 116 -10.60 5.65 -3.97
C SER A 116 -9.25 4.93 -4.09
N ILE A 117 -9.15 3.69 -3.59
CA ILE A 117 -7.93 2.88 -3.72
C ILE A 117 -7.78 2.35 -5.15
N GLU A 118 -8.87 1.86 -5.75
CA GLU A 118 -8.86 1.33 -7.13
C GLU A 118 -8.45 2.40 -8.14
N GLU A 119 -9.09 3.58 -8.10
CA GLU A 119 -8.78 4.71 -8.99
C GLU A 119 -7.33 5.16 -8.84
N ARG A 120 -6.77 5.10 -7.62
CA ARG A 120 -5.42 5.60 -7.35
C ARG A 120 -4.31 4.64 -7.79
N PHE A 121 -4.51 3.33 -7.67
CA PHE A 121 -3.43 2.36 -7.82
C PHE A 121 -3.61 1.39 -8.98
N CYS A 122 -4.85 1.03 -9.36
CA CYS A 122 -5.08 0.06 -10.44
C CYS A 122 -4.59 0.53 -11.82
N PRO A 123 -4.76 1.81 -12.22
CA PRO A 123 -4.25 2.28 -13.51
C PRO A 123 -2.72 2.17 -13.62
N ASN A 124 -2.02 2.38 -12.51
CA ASN A 124 -0.56 2.39 -12.46
C ASN A 124 0.07 1.01 -12.28
N ARG A 125 -0.71 -0.07 -12.30
CA ARG A 125 -0.24 -1.43 -12.06
C ARG A 125 0.94 -1.81 -12.95
N GLU A 126 0.83 -1.62 -14.26
CA GLU A 126 1.87 -2.01 -15.21
C GLU A 126 3.18 -1.26 -14.94
N ILE A 127 3.08 0.02 -14.59
CA ILE A 127 4.24 0.85 -14.23
C ILE A 127 4.86 0.34 -12.93
N LEU A 128 4.07 0.05 -11.90
CA LEU A 128 4.54 -0.47 -10.61
C LEU A 128 5.25 -1.83 -10.76
N GLU A 129 4.72 -2.70 -11.60
CA GLU A 129 5.35 -3.99 -11.92
C GLU A 129 6.69 -3.78 -12.64
N ASP A 130 6.75 -2.91 -13.66
CA ASP A 130 7.98 -2.56 -14.38
C ASP A 130 9.03 -1.92 -13.45
N LEU A 131 8.62 -1.03 -12.56
CA LEU A 131 9.49 -0.39 -11.56
C LEU A 131 10.14 -1.39 -10.61
N SER A 132 9.42 -2.46 -10.28
CA SER A 132 9.94 -3.48 -9.38
C SER A 132 11.18 -4.19 -9.95
N TRP A 133 11.27 -4.33 -11.28
CA TRP A 133 12.43 -4.94 -11.96
C TRP A 133 13.68 -4.06 -11.95
N LEU A 134 13.51 -2.76 -11.77
CA LEU A 134 14.62 -1.81 -11.69
C LEU A 134 15.17 -1.70 -10.27
N ASN A 135 14.52 -2.29 -9.28
CA ASN A 135 15.02 -2.28 -7.92
C ASN A 135 16.27 -3.19 -7.78
N PRO A 136 17.40 -2.70 -7.24
CA PRO A 136 18.61 -3.50 -7.03
C PRO A 136 18.41 -4.78 -6.23
N ARG A 137 17.37 -4.84 -5.39
CA ARG A 137 17.00 -6.06 -4.65
C ARG A 137 16.73 -7.25 -5.57
N LYS A 138 16.18 -7.01 -6.76
CA LYS A 138 15.87 -8.05 -7.75
C LYS A 138 17.02 -8.39 -8.69
N PHE A 139 18.18 -7.72 -8.60
CA PHE A 139 19.27 -7.94 -9.56
C PHE A 139 19.84 -9.35 -9.51
N ASN A 140 19.93 -9.97 -8.32
CA ASN A 140 20.34 -11.38 -8.21
C ASN A 140 19.35 -12.32 -8.93
N ASP A 141 18.05 -12.03 -8.86
CA ASP A 141 17.01 -12.80 -9.54
C ASP A 141 17.09 -12.62 -11.06
N ILE A 142 17.33 -11.39 -11.52
CA ILE A 142 17.52 -11.06 -12.94
C ILE A 142 18.72 -11.82 -13.53
N MET A 143 19.83 -11.90 -12.80
CA MET A 143 21.02 -12.66 -13.24
C MET A 143 20.73 -14.15 -13.41
N THR A 144 19.91 -14.72 -12.52
CA THR A 144 19.57 -16.15 -12.53
C THR A 144 18.53 -16.48 -13.61
N THR A 145 17.74 -15.49 -14.03
CA THR A 145 16.67 -15.66 -15.00
C THR A 145 17.25 -15.75 -16.43
N LYS A 146 16.93 -16.85 -17.14
CA LYS A 146 17.35 -17.04 -18.54
C LYS A 146 16.73 -15.98 -19.45
N ASP A 147 15.41 -15.84 -19.40
CA ASP A 147 14.61 -14.93 -20.21
C ASP A 147 13.61 -14.15 -19.35
N PHE A 148 13.46 -12.85 -19.63
CA PHE A 148 12.46 -12.03 -18.94
C PHE A 148 11.04 -12.47 -19.32
N PRO A 149 10.08 -12.43 -18.38
CA PRO A 149 8.67 -12.62 -18.69
C PRO A 149 8.17 -11.71 -19.80
N ALA A 150 7.17 -12.18 -20.56
CA ALA A 150 6.58 -11.39 -21.63
C ALA A 150 5.95 -10.10 -21.06
N GLY A 151 6.25 -8.96 -21.67
CA GLY A 151 5.70 -7.65 -21.28
C GLY A 151 6.53 -6.84 -20.28
N VAL A 152 7.62 -7.39 -19.73
CA VAL A 152 8.50 -6.67 -18.79
C VAL A 152 9.10 -5.42 -19.45
N LEU A 153 9.06 -4.30 -18.71
CA LEU A 153 9.48 -2.96 -19.09
C LEU A 153 8.74 -2.39 -20.31
N SER A 154 7.63 -2.99 -20.72
CA SER A 154 6.91 -2.53 -21.91
C SER A 154 6.20 -1.19 -21.71
N CYS A 155 5.71 -0.92 -20.50
CA CYS A 155 5.05 0.34 -20.18
C CYS A 155 6.08 1.47 -20.08
N ILE A 156 7.17 1.23 -19.34
CA ILE A 156 8.26 2.20 -19.19
C ILE A 156 8.97 2.48 -20.52
N SER A 157 9.20 1.46 -21.35
CA SER A 157 9.77 1.60 -22.70
C SER A 157 8.94 2.55 -23.58
N LYS A 158 7.61 2.41 -23.56
CA LYS A 158 6.69 3.31 -24.30
C LYS A 158 6.75 4.73 -23.75
N LEU A 159 6.71 4.90 -22.43
CA LEU A 159 6.72 6.22 -21.79
C LEU A 159 8.03 6.99 -22.00
N CYS A 160 9.16 6.29 -21.98
CA CYS A 160 10.48 6.90 -22.18
C CYS A 160 10.89 7.01 -23.65
N ASN A 161 10.10 6.45 -24.58
CA ASN A 161 10.44 6.32 -26.00
C ASN A 161 11.81 5.63 -26.21
N VAL A 162 12.06 4.56 -25.46
CA VAL A 162 13.29 3.75 -25.50
C VAL A 162 12.95 2.36 -26.02
N GLU A 163 13.78 1.79 -26.89
CA GLU A 163 13.55 0.43 -27.39
C GLU A 163 13.66 -0.62 -26.28
N ARG A 164 12.59 -1.42 -26.10
CA ARG A 164 12.48 -2.43 -25.04
C ARG A 164 13.61 -3.46 -25.08
N SER A 165 14.02 -3.90 -26.27
CA SER A 165 15.08 -4.89 -26.46
C SER A 165 16.42 -4.40 -25.88
N ILE A 166 16.79 -3.15 -26.21
CA ILE A 166 18.00 -2.49 -25.75
C ILE A 166 17.94 -2.31 -24.23
N LEU A 167 16.81 -1.85 -23.70
CA LEU A 167 16.63 -1.64 -22.26
C LEU A 167 16.81 -2.92 -21.44
N LEU A 168 16.31 -4.05 -21.93
CA LEU A 168 16.48 -5.35 -21.26
C LEU A 168 17.93 -5.82 -21.27
N ILE A 169 18.65 -5.58 -22.37
CA ILE A 169 20.09 -5.91 -22.47
C ILE A 169 20.89 -5.05 -21.49
N GLU A 170 20.66 -3.73 -21.50
CA GLU A 170 21.32 -2.80 -20.59
C GLU A 170 21.02 -3.14 -19.12
N LEU A 171 19.77 -3.44 -18.79
CA LEU A 171 19.40 -3.82 -17.42
C LEU A 171 20.09 -5.11 -16.99
N LYS A 172 20.16 -6.13 -17.85
CA LYS A 172 20.81 -7.40 -17.51
C LYS A 172 22.32 -7.23 -17.30
N GLN A 173 22.97 -6.47 -18.17
CA GLN A 173 24.41 -6.14 -18.04
C GLN A 173 24.67 -5.29 -16.79
N PHE A 174 23.82 -4.31 -16.52
CA PHE A 174 23.91 -3.47 -15.34
C PHE A 174 23.73 -4.28 -14.07
N ALA A 175 22.74 -5.18 -14.01
CA ALA A 175 22.48 -6.05 -12.86
C ALA A 175 23.66 -7.00 -12.58
N ASP A 176 24.24 -7.60 -13.63
CA ASP A 176 25.41 -8.47 -13.54
C ASP A 176 26.64 -7.76 -12.96
N GLN A 177 26.90 -6.55 -13.44
CA GLN A 177 28.08 -5.77 -13.07
C GLN A 177 27.85 -4.85 -11.86
N TYR A 178 26.64 -4.80 -11.32
CA TYR A 178 26.24 -3.86 -10.28
C TYR A 178 27.13 -3.93 -9.03
N LYS A 179 27.49 -5.15 -8.59
CA LYS A 179 28.39 -5.35 -7.43
C LYS A 179 29.78 -4.76 -7.67
N SER A 180 30.26 -4.80 -8.91
CA SER A 180 31.55 -4.22 -9.30
C SER A 180 31.46 -2.69 -9.36
N PHE A 181 30.37 -2.15 -9.90
CA PHE A 181 30.14 -0.70 -9.94
C PHE A 181 30.03 -0.08 -8.55
N ILE A 182 29.34 -0.75 -7.61
CA ILE A 182 29.27 -0.30 -6.22
C ILE A 182 30.67 -0.15 -5.62
N LYS A 183 31.58 -1.10 -5.87
CA LYS A 183 32.95 -1.03 -5.34
C LYS A 183 33.68 0.19 -5.86
N VAL A 184 33.59 0.46 -7.16
CA VAL A 184 34.21 1.63 -7.80
C VAL A 184 33.67 2.94 -7.23
N VAL A 185 32.34 3.04 -7.06
CA VAL A 185 31.70 4.24 -6.50
C VAL A 185 32.02 4.39 -5.01
N LYS A 186 32.05 3.31 -4.23
CA LYS A 186 32.48 3.34 -2.82
C LYS A 186 33.93 3.80 -2.65
N THR A 187 34.84 3.34 -3.53
CA THR A 187 36.25 3.76 -3.48
C THR A 187 36.47 5.24 -3.80
N GLN A 188 35.50 5.90 -4.43
CA GLN A 188 35.53 7.35 -4.65
C GLN A 188 35.04 8.14 -3.43
N ASP A 189 34.20 7.55 -2.57
CA ASP A 189 33.53 8.23 -1.46
C ASP A 189 34.17 7.99 -0.08
N GLU A 190 34.97 6.93 0.15
CA GLU A 190 35.50 6.62 1.50
C GLU A 190 37.01 6.30 1.52
N GLN A 191 37.82 7.29 1.91
CA GLN A 191 38.85 7.05 2.91
C GLN A 191 38.12 6.86 4.25
N ILE A 192 37.81 5.62 4.66
CA ILE A 192 37.65 5.13 6.07
C ILE A 192 37.10 3.67 5.99
N PRO A 193 37.56 2.70 6.81
CA PRO A 193 37.18 1.28 6.69
C PRO A 193 35.84 0.93 7.34
N ASP A 194 35.06 0.10 6.64
CA ASP A 194 33.82 -0.60 7.04
C ASP A 194 34.12 -1.78 8.02
N GLU A 195 33.49 -1.80 9.19
CA GLU A 195 33.12 -3.04 9.90
C GLU A 195 31.64 -2.95 10.28
N GLU A 196 30.79 -3.67 9.54
CA GLU A 196 29.52 -4.30 9.97
C GLU A 196 28.63 -4.59 8.74
N SER A 197 28.99 -5.65 8.02
CA SER A 197 28.08 -6.37 7.14
C SER A 197 27.91 -7.75 7.75
N ASN A 198 26.76 -8.03 8.37
CA ASN A 198 26.09 -9.34 8.47
C ASN A 198 25.07 -9.32 9.62
N LYS A 199 23.83 -8.87 9.37
CA LYS A 199 22.70 -9.08 10.31
C LYS A 199 21.30 -8.89 9.71
N ALA A 200 21.12 -9.20 8.42
CA ALA A 200 19.84 -8.99 7.73
C ALA A 200 19.24 -10.26 7.08
N GLU A 201 19.64 -11.45 7.52
CA GLU A 201 19.15 -12.73 6.97
C GLU A 201 18.18 -13.50 7.88
N GLU A 202 17.78 -12.97 9.05
CA GLU A 202 16.84 -13.63 9.97
C GLU A 202 15.48 -12.92 10.12
N ILE A 203 14.82 -12.57 9.01
CA ILE A 203 13.41 -12.15 9.06
C ILE A 203 12.60 -12.87 7.97
N LEU A 204 12.68 -14.20 7.95
CA LEU A 204 11.74 -15.06 7.21
C LEU A 204 11.56 -16.37 7.97
N LYS A 205 10.90 -16.29 9.13
CA LYS A 205 10.12 -17.35 9.77
C LYS A 205 9.48 -16.71 10.99
N ASP A 206 8.18 -16.43 10.89
CA ASP A 206 7.18 -16.69 11.92
C ASP A 206 5.86 -16.09 11.44
N ARG A 207 5.07 -16.96 10.80
CA ARG A 207 3.63 -16.76 10.62
C ARG A 207 2.95 -17.69 11.60
N GLU A 208 2.60 -17.18 12.77
CA GLU A 208 1.45 -17.67 13.52
C GLU A 208 0.65 -16.47 14.06
N LEU A 209 -0.66 -16.61 13.96
CA LEU A 209 -1.66 -15.63 14.37
C LEU A 209 -1.79 -15.58 15.90
N ASP A 210 -2.42 -14.49 16.34
CA ASP A 210 -2.92 -14.18 17.70
C ASP A 210 -1.93 -13.58 18.70
N SER A 211 -1.88 -12.26 18.74
CA SER A 211 -1.98 -11.45 19.97
C SER A 211 -2.18 -9.97 19.63
N GLU A 212 -2.93 -9.27 20.48
CA GLU A 212 -3.22 -7.83 20.40
C GLU A 212 -1.94 -6.96 20.43
N PRO A 213 -1.97 -5.69 19.96
CA PRO A 213 -0.76 -4.94 19.68
C PRO A 213 -0.17 -4.35 20.95
N GLU A 214 0.89 -4.98 21.46
CA GLU A 214 1.87 -4.24 22.27
C GLU A 214 2.64 -3.29 21.35
N SER A 215 2.81 -2.08 21.87
CA SER A 215 3.42 -0.94 21.21
C SER A 215 4.92 -1.17 20.98
N GLU A 216 5.27 -1.78 19.86
CA GLU A 216 6.63 -1.73 19.33
C GLU A 216 6.67 -0.77 18.15
N GLU A 217 7.00 0.48 18.44
CA GLU A 217 7.56 1.43 17.47
C GLU A 217 8.97 0.96 17.06
N ASP A 218 9.10 -0.24 16.51
CA ASP A 218 10.40 -0.76 16.10
C ASP A 218 10.73 -0.36 14.65
N ASN A 219 11.59 0.64 14.56
CA ASN A 219 12.70 0.76 13.60
C ASN A 219 12.45 0.58 12.09
N PHE A 220 11.26 0.83 11.55
CA PHE A 220 11.04 0.86 10.09
C PHE A 220 11.34 2.22 9.42
N ARG A 221 12.19 3.06 10.03
CA ARG A 221 12.59 4.37 9.50
C ARG A 221 14.06 4.44 9.06
N GLY A 222 14.53 3.63 8.11
CA GLY A 222 15.79 3.90 7.37
C GLY A 222 15.62 4.66 6.02
N PHE A 223 15.62 6.01 6.01
CA PHE A 223 15.71 6.81 4.75
C PHE A 223 17.09 6.44 4.23
N CYS A 224 17.30 6.41 2.90
CA CYS A 224 18.66 6.53 2.43
C CYS A 224 19.11 7.92 2.88
N ASN A 225 19.72 8.01 4.07
CA ASN A 225 20.26 9.26 4.56
C ASN A 225 21.32 9.68 3.54
N ASP A 226 21.33 10.95 3.17
CA ASP A 226 22.30 11.52 2.23
C ASP A 226 23.76 11.25 2.64
N SER A 227 23.99 10.84 3.90
CA SER A 227 25.31 10.47 4.43
C SER A 227 25.73 9.01 4.26
N LYS A 228 24.84 8.04 3.98
CA LYS A 228 25.22 6.62 3.77
C LYS A 228 24.38 5.96 2.66
N LYS A 229 25.02 5.68 1.52
CA LYS A 229 24.41 4.98 0.39
C LYS A 229 24.07 3.53 0.75
N CYS A 230 22.79 3.15 0.70
CA CYS A 230 22.35 1.78 1.02
C CYS A 230 22.60 0.77 -0.12
N PHE A 231 22.81 1.26 -1.35
CA PHE A 231 23.01 0.49 -2.59
C PHE A 231 21.91 -0.53 -2.93
N LYS A 232 20.79 -0.51 -2.20
CA LYS A 232 19.65 -1.44 -2.33
C LYS A 232 18.35 -0.75 -2.73
N CYS A 233 18.39 0.53 -3.11
CA CYS A 233 17.22 1.30 -3.53
C CYS A 233 17.42 1.92 -4.92
N LEU A 234 16.32 2.34 -5.55
CA LEU A 234 16.34 2.97 -6.89
C LEU A 234 17.20 4.24 -6.93
N SER A 235 17.19 5.04 -5.86
CA SER A 235 18.01 6.25 -5.77
C SER A 235 19.51 5.93 -5.82
N CYS A 236 19.97 4.91 -5.09
CA CYS A 236 21.37 4.51 -5.13
C CYS A 236 21.76 3.92 -6.49
N ALA A 237 20.88 3.14 -7.11
CA ALA A 237 21.12 2.62 -8.45
C ALA A 237 21.21 3.75 -9.48
N PHE A 238 20.36 4.77 -9.38
CA PHE A 238 20.49 5.97 -10.20
C PHE A 238 21.81 6.69 -9.97
N SER A 239 22.28 6.85 -8.73
CA SER A 239 23.60 7.45 -8.47
C SER A 239 24.72 6.68 -9.16
N VAL A 240 24.69 5.34 -9.13
CA VAL A 240 25.68 4.51 -9.83
C VAL A 240 25.58 4.69 -11.35
N ILE A 241 24.36 4.68 -11.90
CA ILE A 241 24.14 4.87 -13.34
C ILE A 241 24.57 6.28 -13.78
N PHE A 242 24.34 7.30 -12.96
CA PHE A 242 24.73 8.68 -13.25
C PHE A 242 26.25 8.79 -13.44
N GLU A 243 27.05 8.23 -12.54
CA GLU A 243 28.52 8.20 -12.69
C GLU A 243 28.96 7.46 -13.97
N LEU A 244 28.33 6.32 -14.27
CA LEU A 244 28.64 5.53 -15.46
C LEU A 244 28.20 6.22 -16.77
N SER A 245 27.11 6.98 -16.72
CA SER A 245 26.56 7.70 -17.88
C SER A 245 27.50 8.78 -18.39
N GLY A 246 28.33 9.38 -17.52
CA GLY A 246 29.40 10.30 -17.92
C GLY A 246 30.45 9.66 -18.84
N SER A 247 30.57 8.33 -18.80
CA SER A 247 31.43 7.54 -19.69
C SER A 247 30.71 7.00 -20.94
N GLY A 248 29.44 7.37 -21.15
CA GLY A 248 28.63 6.91 -22.28
C GLY A 248 28.03 5.51 -22.12
N LEU A 249 28.12 4.89 -20.94
CA LEU A 249 27.54 3.58 -20.66
C LEU A 249 26.10 3.70 -20.14
N PHE A 250 25.24 2.75 -20.50
CA PHE A 250 23.85 2.65 -20.00
C PHE A 250 23.01 3.93 -20.18
N THR A 251 23.12 4.58 -21.34
CA THR A 251 22.44 5.86 -21.62
C THR A 251 20.92 5.73 -21.63
N ASN A 252 20.38 4.61 -22.14
CA ASN A 252 18.94 4.37 -22.14
C ASN A 252 18.44 4.09 -20.73
N LEU A 253 19.17 3.27 -19.96
CA LEU A 253 18.86 3.01 -18.56
C LEU A 253 18.93 4.31 -17.72
N TYR A 254 19.87 5.21 -18.00
CA TYR A 254 19.94 6.52 -17.37
C TYR A 254 18.66 7.35 -17.61
N VAL A 255 18.19 7.44 -18.87
CA VAL A 255 16.94 8.13 -19.21
C VAL A 255 15.75 7.53 -18.45
N VAL A 256 15.69 6.19 -18.40
CA VAL A 256 14.62 5.47 -17.70
C VAL A 256 14.64 5.74 -16.20
N TYR A 257 15.79 5.63 -15.53
CA TYR A 257 15.89 5.93 -14.10
C TYR A 257 15.59 7.40 -13.78
N LYS A 258 16.05 8.32 -14.63
CA LYS A 258 15.73 9.75 -14.49
C LYS A 258 14.23 9.99 -14.57
N PHE A 259 13.54 9.36 -15.52
CA PHE A 259 12.09 9.44 -15.65
C PHE A 259 11.40 8.89 -14.40
N ILE A 260 11.75 7.67 -13.98
CA ILE A 260 11.13 6.96 -12.87
C ILE A 260 11.19 7.72 -11.55
N LEU A 261 12.34 8.32 -11.24
CA LEU A 261 12.50 9.10 -10.01
C LEU A 261 11.62 10.36 -9.99
N THR A 262 11.08 10.76 -11.13
CA THR A 262 10.13 11.88 -11.26
C THR A 262 8.67 11.45 -11.31
N ILE A 263 8.38 10.14 -11.42
CA ILE A 263 6.99 9.66 -11.55
C ILE A 263 6.30 9.68 -10.18
N PRO A 264 5.19 10.42 -10.04
CA PRO A 264 4.31 10.27 -8.89
C PRO A 264 3.49 9.00 -9.06
N CYS A 265 4.00 7.85 -8.61
CA CYS A 265 3.35 6.53 -8.76
C CYS A 265 1.95 6.43 -8.12
N THR A 266 1.56 7.45 -7.34
CA THR A 266 0.25 7.54 -6.67
C THR A 266 -0.70 8.56 -7.31
N GLN A 267 -0.31 9.18 -8.42
CA GLN A 267 -1.17 10.02 -9.25
C GLN A 267 -1.49 9.26 -10.53
N VAL A 268 -2.73 9.40 -11.02
CA VAL A 268 -3.16 8.77 -12.27
C VAL A 268 -2.39 9.43 -13.42
N ILE A 269 -1.68 8.62 -14.22
CA ILE A 269 -0.90 9.06 -15.39
C ILE A 269 -1.74 8.90 -16.65
#